data_AF-A0A857J8B2-F1
#
_entry.id   AF-A0A857J8B2-F1
#
_cell.length_a   1.000
_cell.length_b   1.000
_cell.length_c   1.000
_cell.angle_alpha   90.00
_cell.angle_beta   90.00
_cell.angle_gamma   90.00
#
_symmetry.space_group_name_H-M   'P 1'
#
loop_
_entity.id
_entity.type
_entity.pdbx_description
1 polymer ?
#
loop_
_entity_poly.entity_id
_entity_poly.type
_entity_poly.pdbx_seq_one_letter_code
_entity_poly.pdbx_strand_id
1 'polypeptide(L)'
;MTQKQLAALSGLGQSTLARFETGGVAEFGSRKLLRLLEVLGHELSFTPKSSSFTLDDALAERQRQAQESSEAGNPPWSTSR
;
A
#
# COMPACT_ATOMS: atom_id res chain seq x y z
N MET A 1 3.56 28.11 -3.24
CA MET A 1 3.67 28.15 -1.76
C MET A 1 5.00 27.53 -1.36
N THR A 2 5.80 28.18 -0.51
CA THR A 2 7.08 27.61 -0.04
C THR A 2 6.88 26.66 1.15
N GLN A 3 7.84 25.75 1.39
CA GLN A 3 7.79 24.83 2.54
C GLN A 3 7.76 25.58 3.89
N LYS A 4 8.49 26.69 4.02
CA LYS A 4 8.45 27.56 5.20
C LYS A 4 7.05 28.13 5.43
N GLN A 5 6.38 28.58 4.38
CA GLN A 5 5.00 29.10 4.46
C GLN A 5 4.01 28.00 4.81
N LEU A 6 4.14 26.82 4.21
CA LEU A 6 3.29 25.66 4.51
C LEU A 6 3.44 25.19 5.96
N ALA A 7 4.68 25.12 6.46
CA ALA A 7 4.95 24.80 7.86
C ALA A 7 4.26 25.80 8.79
N ALA A 8 4.41 27.10 8.53
CA ALA A 8 3.78 28.15 9.33
C ALA A 8 2.24 28.06 9.32
N LEU A 9 1.62 27.93 8.13
CA LEU A 9 0.17 27.82 7.99
C LEU A 9 -0.41 26.56 8.65
N SER A 10 0.39 25.50 8.72
CA SER A 10 0.01 24.21 9.31
C SER A 10 0.35 24.10 10.80
N GLY A 11 0.96 25.13 11.40
CA GLY A 11 1.39 25.10 12.80
C GLY A 11 2.55 24.11 13.06
N LEU A 12 3.38 23.87 12.06
CA LEU A 12 4.52 22.95 12.11
C LEU A 12 5.85 23.71 12.08
N GLY A 13 6.86 23.14 12.73
CA GLY A 13 8.25 23.57 12.51
C GLY A 13 8.73 23.15 11.13
N GLN A 14 9.44 24.02 10.41
CA GLN A 14 9.92 23.72 9.05
C GLN A 14 10.82 22.48 9.01
N SER A 15 11.66 22.26 10.03
CA SER A 15 12.47 21.03 10.14
C SER A 15 11.63 19.76 10.32
N THR A 16 10.46 19.85 10.96
CA THR A 16 9.54 18.73 11.10
C THR A 16 8.88 18.39 9.77
N LEU A 17 8.46 19.42 9.01
CA LEU A 17 7.91 19.23 7.67
C LEU A 17 8.95 18.66 6.71
N ALA A 18 10.20 19.17 6.76
CA ALA A 18 11.28 18.66 5.93
C ALA A 18 11.60 17.18 6.21
N ARG A 19 11.69 16.76 7.48
CA ARG A 19 11.86 15.33 7.79
C ARG A 19 10.67 14.50 7.37
N PHE A 20 9.45 15.02 7.49
CA PHE A 20 8.24 14.30 7.08
C PHE A 20 8.28 14.00 5.58
N GLU A 21 8.63 14.99 4.76
CA GLU A 21 8.75 14.84 3.31
C GLU A 21 9.88 13.88 2.89
N THR A 22 10.95 13.76 3.67
CA THR A 22 12.07 12.85 3.39
C THR A 22 11.96 11.48 4.07
N GLY A 23 10.85 11.20 4.76
CA GLY A 23 10.66 9.95 5.51
C GLY A 23 11.51 9.83 6.78
N GLY A 24 12.16 10.91 7.22
CA GLY A 24 13.00 10.97 8.42
C GLY A 24 12.23 11.14 9.74
N VAL A 25 10.94 10.81 9.77
CA VAL A 25 10.09 10.91 10.96
C VAL A 25 9.58 9.53 11.32
N ALA A 26 9.94 9.05 12.53
CA ALA A 26 9.44 7.77 13.05
C ALA A 26 7.92 7.81 13.34
N GLU A 27 7.42 8.95 13.82
CA GLU A 27 5.99 9.14 14.10
C GLU A 27 5.47 10.51 13.67
N PHE A 28 4.32 10.52 13.00
CA PHE A 28 3.65 11.74 12.57
C PHE A 28 2.17 11.70 12.94
N GLY A 29 1.76 12.61 13.85
CA GLY A 29 0.40 12.64 14.37
C GLY A 29 -0.63 12.94 13.27
N SER A 30 -1.73 12.19 13.24
CA SER A 30 -2.82 12.32 12.26
C SER A 30 -3.37 13.75 12.16
N ARG A 31 -3.49 14.48 13.27
CA ARG A 31 -3.92 15.89 13.28
C ARG A 31 -2.99 16.80 12.46
N LYS A 32 -1.67 16.55 12.50
CA LYS A 32 -0.68 17.29 11.71
C LYS A 32 -0.85 17.01 10.22
N LEU A 33 -1.10 15.75 9.87
CA LEU A 33 -1.38 15.34 8.50
C LEU A 33 -2.66 15.98 7.97
N LEU A 34 -3.76 15.88 8.73
CA LEU A 34 -5.03 16.48 8.35
C LEU A 34 -4.93 18.00 8.18
N ARG A 35 -4.18 18.68 9.06
CA ARG A 35 -3.96 20.12 8.94
C ARG A 35 -3.15 20.51 7.70
N LEU A 36 -2.13 19.73 7.35
CA LEU A 36 -1.36 19.92 6.11
C LEU A 36 -2.27 19.77 4.88
N LEU A 37 -3.08 18.71 4.86
CA LEU A 37 -4.02 18.45 3.77
C LEU A 37 -5.03 19.59 3.65
N GLU A 38 -5.61 20.05 4.75
CA GLU A 38 -6.56 21.18 4.78
C GLU A 38 -5.94 22.45 4.18
N VAL A 39 -4.72 22.81 4.58
CA VAL A 39 -4.00 23.99 4.06
C VAL A 39 -3.70 23.85 2.57
N LEU A 40 -3.51 22.63 2.07
CA LEU A 40 -3.27 22.34 0.66
C LEU A 40 -4.56 22.13 -0.15
N GLY A 41 -5.74 22.16 0.49
CA GLY A 41 -7.03 21.93 -0.18
C GLY A 41 -7.26 20.45 -0.54
N HIS A 42 -6.70 19.53 0.24
CA HIS A 42 -6.86 18.09 0.07
C HIS A 42 -7.60 17.45 1.25
N GLU A 43 -8.14 16.27 1.01
CA GLU A 43 -8.78 15.42 2.01
C GLU A 43 -8.09 14.05 2.09
N LEU A 44 -8.34 13.34 3.18
CA LEU A 44 -7.87 11.97 3.38
C LEU A 44 -9.04 11.01 3.24
N SER A 45 -9.00 10.16 2.21
CA SER A 45 -9.95 9.06 2.03
C SER A 45 -9.30 7.74 2.44
N PHE A 46 -10.03 6.91 3.16
CA PHE A 46 -9.58 5.59 3.58
C PHE A 46 -10.30 4.52 2.79
N THR A 47 -9.54 3.60 2.22
CA THR A 47 -10.08 2.37 1.64
C THR A 47 -9.85 1.22 2.61
N PRO A 48 -10.75 0.22 2.67
CA PRO A 48 -10.46 -1.02 3.37
C PRO A 48 -9.11 -1.57 2.91
N LYS A 49 -8.31 -2.04 3.86
CA LYS A 49 -7.06 -2.73 3.53
C LYS A 49 -7.44 -4.03 2.81
N SER A 50 -7.36 -4.05 1.48
CA SER A 50 -7.36 -5.30 0.75
C SER A 50 -6.05 -6.01 1.04
N SER A 51 -6.06 -7.34 1.18
CA SER A 51 -4.84 -8.10 0.96
C SER A 51 -4.37 -7.73 -0.44
N SER A 52 -3.33 -6.89 -0.53
CA SER A 52 -2.63 -6.71 -1.80
C SER A 52 -2.31 -8.10 -2.29
N PHE A 53 -2.75 -8.46 -3.50
CA PHE A 53 -2.30 -9.69 -4.14
C PHE A 53 -0.78 -9.73 -4.03
N THR A 54 -0.29 -10.68 -3.24
CA THR A 54 1.12 -10.78 -2.92
C THR A 54 1.83 -11.59 -3.99
N LEU A 55 3.16 -11.53 -3.98
CA LEU A 55 3.96 -12.45 -4.80
C LEU A 55 3.68 -13.91 -4.43
N ASP A 56 3.38 -14.18 -3.16
CA ASP A 56 3.01 -15.51 -2.68
C ASP A 56 1.65 -15.96 -3.25
N ASP A 57 0.67 -15.05 -3.31
CA ASP A 57 -0.61 -15.31 -3.96
C ASP A 57 -0.43 -15.60 -5.46
N ALA A 58 0.47 -14.85 -6.12
CA ALA A 58 0.81 -15.08 -7.53
C ALA A 58 1.50 -16.44 -7.76
N LEU A 59 2.36 -16.86 -6.82
CA LEU A 59 3.07 -18.13 -6.90
C LEU A 59 2.12 -19.32 -6.65
N ALA A 60 1.28 -19.23 -5.62
CA ALA A 60 0.28 -20.25 -5.30
C ALA A 60 -0.70 -20.44 -6.47
N GLU A 61 -1.09 -19.36 -7.14
CA GLU A 61 -1.96 -19.41 -8.31
C GLU A 61 -1.31 -20.15 -9.49
N ARG A 62 -0.03 -19.91 -9.77
CA ARG A 62 0.70 -20.67 -10.81
C ARG A 62 0.83 -22.15 -10.48
N GLN A 63 1.02 -22.48 -9.22
CA GLN A 63 1.11 -23.88 -8.77
C GLN A 63 -0.23 -24.61 -8.95
N ARG A 64 -1.36 -23.96 -8.59
CA ARG A 64 -2.71 -24.49 -8.85
C ARG A 64 -2.96 -24.74 -10.34
N GLN A 65 -2.65 -23.77 -11.19
CA GLN A 65 -2.80 -23.92 -12.65
C GLN A 65 -1.94 -25.04 -13.23
N ALA A 66 -0.73 -25.26 -12.68
CA ALA A 66 0.14 -26.36 -13.08
C ALA A 66 -0.39 -27.74 -12.65
N GLN A 67 -0.99 -27.84 -11.46
CA GLN A 67 -1.65 -29.07 -10.98
C GLN A 67 -2.89 -29.40 -11.81
N GLU A 68 -3.76 -28.42 -12.06
CA GLU A 68 -4.97 -28.57 -12.87
C GLU A 68 -4.62 -29.01 -14.31
N SER A 69 -3.55 -28.45 -14.89
CA SER A 69 -3.04 -28.86 -16.21
C SER A 69 -2.49 -30.29 -16.22
N SER A 70 -1.97 -30.78 -15.08
CA SER A 70 -1.45 -32.14 -14.94
C SER A 70 -2.56 -33.17 -14.74
N GLU A 71 -3.61 -32.83 -13.98
CA GLU A 71 -4.79 -33.67 -13.77
C GLU A 71 -5.65 -33.79 -15.03
N ALA A 72 -5.77 -32.71 -15.83
CA ALA A 72 -6.44 -32.75 -17.13
C ALA A 72 -5.75 -33.67 -18.15
N GLY A 73 -4.45 -33.96 -17.96
CA GLY A 73 -3.67 -34.87 -18.80
C GLY A 73 -3.78 -36.36 -18.42
N ASN A 74 -4.38 -36.70 -17.27
CA ASN A 74 -4.54 -38.08 -16.81
C ASN A 74 -6.01 -38.51 -16.90
N PRO A 75 -6.45 -39.16 -17.99
CA PRO A 75 -7.84 -39.55 -18.13
C PRO A 75 -8.20 -40.66 -17.11
N PRO A 76 -9.46 -40.67 -16.61
CA PRO A 76 -9.87 -41.47 -15.44
C PRO A 76 -9.80 -43.00 -15.62
N TRP A 77 -9.47 -43.49 -16.82
CA TRP A 77 -9.35 -44.92 -17.13
C TRP A 77 -7.91 -45.44 -17.12
N SER A 78 -6.91 -44.59 -16.86
CA SER A 78 -5.48 -44.94 -17.00
C SER A 78 -4.94 -45.85 -15.89
N THR A 79 -5.64 -46.00 -14.77
CA THR A 79 -5.27 -46.90 -13.66
C THR A 79 -6.09 -48.18 -13.73
N SER A 80 -5.75 -49.06 -14.66
CA SER A 80 -6.21 -50.45 -14.66
C SER A 80 -5.16 -51.32 -15.33
N ARG A 81 -4.21 -51.82 -14.53
CA ARG A 81 -3.43 -53.01 -14.84
C ARG A 81 -3.01 -53.69 -13.53
#